data_AF-A0A7S4NEX0-F1
#
_entry.id   AF-A0A7S4NEX0-F1
#
_cell.length_a   1.000
_cell.length_b   1.000
_cell.length_c   1.000
_cell.angle_alpha   90.00
_cell.angle_beta   90.00
_cell.angle_gamma   90.00
#
_symmetry.space_group_name_H-M   'P 1'
#
loop_
_entity.id
_entity.type
_entity.pdbx_description
1 polymer ?
#
loop_
_entity_poly.entity_id
_entity_poly.type
_entity_poly.pdbx_seq_one_letter_code
_entity_poly.pdbx_strand_id
1 'polypeptide(L)'
;KRCPHNDAYDPDAEASDFFAGPPGNEGFELSKTDRDRRMMAFNVFSAVTAALLIVLAAAATFYVKLRNQMWIRSLSEENRALLERHREEEKERDEYINSHTKSMARSECIPHRRRIFVPLALLADLALFLGGHLAVLSTVNIDAEIAGERFSIHRFLEFKFFTSGVNTWDNGGHEMSVFIFVFSGLWPYIKIVAL
;
A
#
# COMPACT_ATOMS: atom_id res chain seq x y z
N LYS A 1 16.07 -52.24 18.63
CA LYS A 1 16.89 -52.42 17.40
C LYS A 1 17.70 -51.15 17.21
N ARG A 2 19.04 -51.19 17.10
CA ARG A 2 19.86 -49.97 16.90
C ARG A 2 20.19 -49.79 15.42
N CYS A 3 20.11 -48.57 14.91
CA CYS A 3 20.43 -48.25 13.51
C CYS A 3 21.96 -48.14 13.35
N PRO A 4 22.60 -48.84 12.40
CA PRO A 4 24.05 -48.82 12.23
C PRO A 4 24.60 -47.50 11.64
N HIS A 5 23.74 -46.56 11.26
CA HIS A 5 24.13 -45.30 10.61
C HIS A 5 23.97 -44.08 11.51
N ASN A 6 23.32 -44.21 12.66
CA ASN A 6 23.15 -43.12 13.60
C ASN A 6 23.00 -43.67 15.02
N ASP A 7 24.01 -43.40 15.85
CA ASP A 7 24.05 -43.84 17.25
C ASP A 7 22.98 -43.17 18.12
N ALA A 8 22.39 -42.06 17.66
CA ALA A 8 21.31 -41.35 18.34
C ALA A 8 19.91 -41.85 17.95
N TYR A 9 19.79 -42.90 17.13
CA TYR A 9 18.49 -43.45 16.74
C TYR A 9 17.87 -44.27 17.87
N ASP A 10 16.80 -43.73 18.45
CA ASP A 10 15.97 -44.43 19.43
C ASP A 10 14.73 -45.04 18.72
N PRO A 11 14.64 -46.38 18.64
CA PRO A 11 13.50 -47.05 18.00
C PRO A 11 12.19 -46.93 18.78
N ASP A 12 12.25 -46.51 20.04
CA ASP A 12 11.08 -46.40 20.93
C ASP A 12 10.63 -44.93 21.10
N ALA A 13 11.22 -43.99 20.36
CA ALA A 13 10.80 -42.59 20.36
C ALA A 13 9.38 -42.43 19.79
N GLU A 14 8.48 -41.87 20.59
CA GLU A 14 7.12 -41.57 20.15
C GLU A 14 7.11 -40.35 19.22
N ALA A 15 6.18 -40.30 18.26
CA ALA A 15 6.08 -39.17 17.33
C ALA A 15 5.90 -37.82 18.04
N SER A 16 5.37 -37.82 19.27
CA SER A 16 5.28 -36.63 20.13
C SER A 16 6.64 -36.07 20.52
N ASP A 17 7.68 -36.90 20.65
CA ASP A 17 9.03 -36.47 21.04
C ASP A 17 9.75 -35.79 19.88
N PHE A 18 9.39 -36.11 18.64
CA PHE A 18 9.88 -35.40 17.45
C PHE A 18 9.34 -33.96 17.37
N PHE A 19 8.12 -33.73 17.86
CA PHE A 19 7.53 -32.39 17.98
C PHE A 19 7.87 -31.70 19.32
N ALA A 20 8.28 -32.47 20.33
CA ALA A 20 8.76 -32.00 21.62
C ALA A 20 10.30 -31.93 21.64
N GLY A 21 10.90 -31.42 20.55
CA GLY A 21 12.26 -30.92 20.60
C GLY A 21 12.45 -29.98 21.80
N PRO A 22 13.69 -29.85 22.33
CA PRO A 22 13.95 -29.08 23.53
C PRO A 22 13.26 -27.71 23.44
N PRO A 23 12.59 -27.23 24.50
CA PRO A 23 11.97 -25.91 24.52
C PRO A 23 13.06 -24.84 24.46
N GLY A 24 13.56 -24.57 23.25
CA GLY A 24 14.81 -23.84 23.04
C GLY A 24 15.18 -23.77 21.56
N ASN A 25 14.43 -22.95 20.82
CA ASN A 25 15.00 -22.00 19.86
C ASN A 25 15.96 -22.51 18.78
N GLU A 26 15.53 -23.42 17.90
CA GLU A 26 16.16 -23.58 16.57
C GLU A 26 15.52 -22.71 15.47
N GLY A 27 14.61 -21.81 15.84
CA GLY A 27 14.27 -20.66 15.00
C GLY A 27 15.37 -19.62 15.08
N PHE A 28 16.41 -19.75 14.25
CA PHE A 28 17.43 -18.73 13.92
C PHE A 28 17.39 -17.52 14.88
N GLU A 29 17.96 -17.66 16.09
CA GLU A 29 18.15 -16.54 17.02
C GLU A 29 19.23 -15.61 16.44
N LEU A 30 18.89 -14.89 15.38
CA LEU A 30 19.42 -13.54 15.21
C LEU A 30 19.01 -12.80 16.48
N SER A 31 19.96 -12.69 17.40
CA SER A 31 19.92 -11.86 18.62
C SER A 31 18.95 -10.71 18.41
N LYS A 32 17.85 -10.64 19.19
CA LYS A 32 16.82 -9.59 19.06
C LYS A 32 17.46 -8.20 18.88
N THR A 33 18.56 -7.97 19.59
CA THR A 33 19.43 -6.79 19.49
C THR A 33 19.97 -6.49 18.08
N ASP A 34 20.41 -7.48 17.31
CA ASP A 34 20.88 -7.29 15.93
C ASP A 34 19.73 -7.01 14.96
N ARG A 35 18.59 -7.65 15.17
CA ARG A 35 17.36 -7.39 14.39
C ARG A 35 16.87 -5.97 14.62
N ASP A 36 16.78 -5.54 15.87
CA ASP A 36 16.31 -4.21 16.26
C ASP A 36 17.25 -3.11 15.75
N ARG A 37 18.58 -3.35 15.77
CA ARG A 37 19.57 -2.43 15.20
C ARG A 37 19.44 -2.27 13.68
N ARG A 38 19.22 -3.36 12.94
CA ARG A 38 19.02 -3.31 11.48
C ARG A 38 17.70 -2.64 11.11
N MET A 39 16.63 -2.89 11.86
CA MET A 39 15.34 -2.22 11.69
C MET A 39 15.44 -0.72 11.95
N MET A 40 16.11 -0.31 13.04
CA MET A 40 16.34 1.11 13.33
C MET A 40 17.16 1.80 12.23
N ALA A 41 18.22 1.16 11.73
CA ALA A 41 19.02 1.70 10.64
C ALA A 41 18.22 1.86 9.34
N PHE A 42 17.37 0.88 9.01
CA PHE A 42 16.49 0.95 7.84
C PHE A 42 15.45 2.07 7.96
N ASN A 43 14.82 2.20 9.13
CA ASN A 43 13.86 3.24 9.43
C ASN A 43 14.47 4.64 9.31
N VAL A 44 15.64 4.85 9.91
CA VAL A 44 16.38 6.12 9.80
C VAL A 44 16.73 6.41 8.34
N PHE A 45 17.21 5.42 7.58
CA PHE A 45 17.52 5.59 6.16
C PHE A 45 16.27 5.95 5.32
N SER A 46 15.16 5.27 5.58
CA SER A 46 13.88 5.51 4.91
C SER A 46 13.34 6.91 5.21
N ALA A 47 13.37 7.33 6.48
CA ALA A 47 12.96 8.66 6.91
C ALA A 47 13.82 9.77 6.27
N VAL A 48 15.15 9.58 6.24
CA VAL A 48 16.07 10.53 5.58
C VAL A 48 15.79 10.61 4.09
N THR A 49 15.56 9.48 3.42
CA THR A 49 15.26 9.43 1.99
C THR A 49 13.93 10.14 1.68
N ALA A 50 12.89 9.88 2.48
CA ALA A 50 11.59 10.55 2.34
C ALA A 50 11.69 12.06 2.54
N ALA A 51 12.42 12.50 3.58
CA ALA A 51 12.67 13.92 3.82
C ALA A 51 13.41 14.58 2.65
N LEU A 52 14.42 13.90 2.10
CA LEU A 52 15.16 14.38 0.93
C LEU A 52 14.25 14.54 -0.29
N LEU A 53 13.37 13.57 -0.56
CA LEU A 53 12.41 13.65 -1.67
C LEU A 53 11.44 14.81 -1.52
N ILE A 54 10.93 15.05 -0.31
CA ILE A 54 10.05 16.18 -0.01
C ILE A 54 10.78 17.51 -0.25
N VAL A 55 12.02 17.63 0.24
CA VAL A 55 12.84 18.83 0.02
C VAL A 55 13.12 19.04 -1.46
N LEU A 56 13.44 17.99 -2.21
CA LEU A 56 13.66 18.08 -3.67
C LEU A 56 12.39 18.48 -4.42
N ALA A 57 11.22 17.94 -4.05
CA ALA A 57 9.94 18.32 -4.65
C ALA A 57 9.58 19.79 -4.34
N ALA A 58 9.80 20.23 -3.09
CA ALA A 58 9.61 21.62 -2.70
C ALA A 58 10.58 22.56 -3.44
N ALA A 59 11.85 22.17 -3.56
CA ALA A 59 12.85 22.93 -4.32
C ALA A 59 12.52 22.99 -5.81
N ALA A 60 12.05 21.89 -6.41
CA ALA A 60 11.65 21.83 -7.81
C ALA A 60 10.42 22.71 -8.08
N THR A 61 9.38 22.63 -7.25
CA THR A 61 8.19 23.49 -7.37
C THR A 61 8.54 24.96 -7.18
N PHE A 62 9.42 25.28 -6.22
CA PHE A 62 9.93 26.64 -6.02
C PHE A 62 10.74 27.14 -7.22
N TYR A 63 11.64 26.31 -7.75
CA TYR A 63 12.44 26.63 -8.94
C TYR A 63 11.56 26.87 -10.17
N VAL A 64 10.56 26.01 -10.41
CA VAL A 64 9.59 26.19 -11.50
C VAL A 64 8.83 27.50 -11.32
N LYS A 65 8.40 27.82 -10.09
CA LYS A 65 7.70 29.09 -9.82
C LYS A 65 8.58 30.31 -10.10
N LEU A 66 9.83 30.30 -9.64
CA LEU A 66 10.79 31.37 -9.91
C LEU A 66 11.08 31.50 -11.41
N ARG A 67 11.35 30.39 -12.09
CA ARG A 67 11.60 30.38 -13.53
C ARG A 67 10.40 30.86 -14.32
N ASN A 68 9.19 30.47 -13.93
CA ASN A 68 7.95 30.95 -14.54
C ASN A 68 7.80 32.47 -14.36
N GLN A 69 8.08 33.01 -13.17
CA GLN A 69 8.06 34.45 -12.95
C GLN A 69 9.10 35.19 -13.80
N MET A 70 10.32 34.65 -13.93
CA MET A 70 11.34 35.23 -14.80
C MET A 70 10.93 35.18 -16.27
N TRP A 71 10.38 34.05 -16.73
CA TRP A 71 9.87 33.89 -18.09
C TRP A 71 8.79 34.93 -18.41
N ILE A 72 7.81 35.10 -17.51
CA ILE A 72 6.75 36.13 -17.62
C ILE A 72 7.32 37.54 -17.75
N ARG A 73 8.39 37.86 -17.01
CA ARG A 73 9.06 39.17 -17.10
C ARG A 73 9.89 39.35 -18.38
N SER A 74 10.39 38.25 -18.97
CA SER A 74 11.19 38.29 -20.20
C SER A 74 10.35 38.36 -21.48
N LEU A 75 9.03 38.14 -21.38
CA LEU A 75 8.11 38.23 -22.50
C LEU A 75 7.98 39.69 -22.99
N SER A 76 7.96 39.86 -24.31
CA SER A 76 7.62 41.16 -24.91
C SER A 76 6.21 41.59 -24.51
N GLU A 77 5.96 42.91 -24.50
CA GLU A 77 4.64 43.48 -24.18
C GLU A 77 3.51 42.83 -25.01
N GLU A 78 3.74 42.55 -26.29
CA GLU A 78 2.79 41.86 -27.16
C GLU A 78 2.45 40.44 -26.66
N ASN A 79 3.46 39.65 -26.29
CA ASN A 79 3.24 38.29 -25.79
C ASN A 79 2.62 38.29 -24.39
N ARG A 80 2.89 39.30 -23.57
CA ARG A 80 2.26 39.46 -22.25
C ARG A 80 0.77 39.76 -22.41
N ALA A 81 0.41 40.67 -23.30
CA ALA A 81 -0.98 40.97 -23.63
C ALA A 81 -1.71 39.72 -24.19
N LEU A 82 -1.04 38.92 -25.01
CA LEU A 82 -1.59 37.65 -25.52
C LEU A 82 -1.81 36.62 -24.39
N LEU A 83 -0.87 36.50 -23.45
CA LEU A 83 -1.00 35.60 -22.30
C LEU A 83 -2.13 36.03 -21.35
N GLU A 84 -2.28 37.33 -21.11
CA GLU A 84 -3.37 37.89 -20.30
C GLU A 84 -4.72 37.62 -20.96
N ARG A 85 -4.83 37.86 -22.27
CA ARG A 85 -6.03 37.52 -23.04
C ARG A 85 -6.40 36.04 -22.94
N HIS A 86 -5.43 35.13 -23.04
CA HIS A 86 -5.70 33.70 -22.87
C HIS A 86 -6.19 33.34 -21.46
N ARG A 87 -5.64 33.96 -20.41
CA ARG A 87 -6.11 33.74 -19.03
C ARG A 87 -7.51 34.27 -18.81
N GLU A 88 -7.85 35.41 -19.41
CA GLU A 88 -9.21 35.95 -19.38
C GLU A 88 -10.18 35.01 -20.11
N GLU A 89 -9.83 34.55 -21.31
CA GLU A 89 -10.63 33.57 -22.06
C GLU A 89 -10.84 32.26 -21.28
N GLU A 90 -9.80 31.73 -20.62
CA GLU A 90 -9.91 30.55 -19.74
C GLU A 90 -10.81 30.81 -18.54
N LYS A 91 -10.65 31.96 -17.88
CA LYS A 91 -11.45 32.34 -16.72
C LYS A 91 -12.92 32.52 -17.08
N GLU A 92 -13.21 33.21 -18.18
CA GLU A 92 -14.57 33.38 -18.70
C GLU A 92 -15.19 32.03 -19.06
N ARG A 93 -14.43 31.13 -19.67
CA ARG A 93 -14.87 29.77 -19.96
C ARG A 93 -15.19 28.98 -18.69
N ASP A 94 -14.34 29.08 -17.68
CA ASP A 94 -14.56 28.39 -16.40
C ASP A 94 -15.76 28.95 -15.65
N GLU A 95 -15.93 30.28 -15.63
CA GLU A 95 -17.12 30.95 -15.07
C GLU A 95 -18.39 30.57 -15.84
N TYR A 96 -18.32 30.50 -17.17
CA TYR A 96 -19.41 30.04 -18.02
C TYR A 96 -19.78 28.58 -17.72
N ILE A 97 -18.80 27.67 -17.65
CA ILE A 97 -19.03 26.27 -17.30
C ILE A 97 -19.63 26.19 -15.90
N ASN A 98 -19.06 26.85 -14.90
CA ASN A 98 -19.53 26.78 -13.52
C ASN A 98 -20.94 27.37 -13.34
N SER A 99 -21.31 28.39 -14.11
CA SER A 99 -22.66 28.97 -14.09
C SER A 99 -23.70 28.10 -14.80
N HIS A 100 -23.30 27.36 -15.85
CA HIS A 100 -24.22 26.56 -16.67
C HIS A 100 -24.25 25.07 -16.31
N THR A 101 -23.23 24.57 -15.62
CA THR A 101 -23.19 23.18 -15.15
C THR A 101 -23.67 23.11 -13.70
N LYS A 102 -24.74 22.35 -13.47
CA LYS A 102 -25.18 21.99 -12.13
C LYS A 102 -24.56 20.64 -11.77
N SER A 103 -24.20 20.46 -10.50
CA SER A 103 -23.82 19.14 -9.96
C SER A 103 -24.82 18.08 -10.42
N MET A 104 -24.33 16.88 -10.76
CA MET A 104 -25.14 15.73 -11.16
C MET A 104 -26.29 15.45 -10.18
N ALA A 105 -26.10 15.74 -8.89
CA ALA A 105 -27.10 15.60 -7.83
C ALA A 105 -28.26 16.61 -7.91
N ARG A 106 -28.03 17.77 -8.54
CA ARG A 106 -29.02 18.87 -8.66
C ARG A 106 -29.53 19.06 -10.09
N SER A 107 -28.99 18.33 -11.06
CA SER A 107 -29.33 18.51 -12.47
C SER A 107 -30.65 17.83 -12.83
N GLU A 108 -31.66 18.61 -13.21
CA GLU A 108 -33.01 18.16 -13.57
C GLU A 108 -33.06 17.33 -14.86
N CYS A 109 -32.06 17.46 -15.73
CA CYS A 109 -31.99 16.67 -16.97
C CYS A 109 -31.62 15.19 -16.73
N ILE A 110 -31.19 14.83 -15.53
CA ILE A 110 -30.77 13.48 -15.18
C ILE A 110 -31.89 12.76 -14.42
N PRO A 111 -32.40 11.62 -14.91
CA PRO A 111 -33.43 10.85 -14.21
C PRO A 111 -33.01 10.47 -12.79
N HIS A 112 -33.94 10.60 -11.83
CA HIS A 112 -33.68 10.32 -10.41
C HIS A 112 -33.03 8.95 -10.15
N ARG A 113 -33.40 7.91 -10.91
CA ARG A 113 -32.80 6.57 -10.80
C ARG A 113 -31.30 6.58 -11.08
N ARG A 114 -30.84 7.29 -12.12
CA ARG A 114 -29.41 7.36 -12.47
C ARG A 114 -28.62 8.18 -11.46
N ARG A 115 -29.25 9.23 -10.90
CA ARG A 115 -28.64 10.10 -9.88
C ARG A 115 -28.26 9.34 -8.60
N ILE A 116 -29.03 8.31 -8.23
CA ILE A 116 -28.73 7.45 -7.07
C ILE A 116 -27.87 6.25 -7.47
N PHE A 117 -28.14 5.67 -8.64
CA PHE A 117 -27.41 4.49 -9.10
C PHE A 117 -25.91 4.75 -9.30
N VAL A 118 -25.53 5.88 -9.90
CA VAL A 118 -24.11 6.20 -10.17
C VAL A 118 -23.26 6.24 -8.89
N PRO A 119 -23.62 7.04 -7.85
CA PRO A 119 -22.84 7.02 -6.61
C PRO A 119 -22.89 5.66 -5.90
N LEU A 120 -24.02 4.94 -5.98
CA LEU A 120 -24.12 3.60 -5.38
C LEU A 120 -23.24 2.57 -6.10
N ALA A 121 -23.13 2.65 -7.44
CA ALA A 121 -22.24 1.82 -8.23
C ALA A 121 -20.77 2.13 -7.94
N LEU A 122 -20.41 3.41 -7.76
CA LEU A 122 -19.07 3.81 -7.33
C LEU A 122 -18.74 3.29 -5.92
N LEU A 123 -19.69 3.36 -4.98
CA LEU A 123 -19.51 2.79 -3.65
C LEU A 123 -19.40 1.26 -3.68
N ALA A 124 -20.15 0.60 -4.56
CA ALA A 124 -20.05 -0.84 -4.74
C ALA A 124 -18.71 -1.25 -5.34
N ASP A 125 -18.21 -0.52 -6.34
CA ASP A 125 -16.88 -0.71 -6.92
C ASP A 125 -15.78 -0.49 -5.88
N LEU A 126 -15.92 0.57 -5.06
CA LEU A 126 -15.04 0.83 -3.93
C LEU A 126 -15.04 -0.31 -2.91
N ALA A 127 -16.23 -0.82 -2.56
CA ALA A 127 -16.40 -1.94 -1.64
C ALA A 127 -15.83 -3.25 -2.23
N LEU A 128 -15.96 -3.47 -3.54
CA LEU A 128 -15.38 -4.61 -4.24
C LEU A 128 -13.86 -4.52 -4.28
N PHE A 129 -13.32 -3.32 -4.51
CA PHE A 129 -11.88 -3.03 -4.49
C PHE A 129 -11.29 -3.22 -3.08
N LEU A 130 -11.99 -2.72 -2.05
CA LEU A 130 -11.72 -2.99 -0.63
C LEU A 130 -11.75 -4.48 -0.34
N GLY A 131 -12.81 -5.16 -0.78
CA GLY A 131 -12.99 -6.60 -0.63
C GLY A 131 -11.82 -7.36 -1.26
N GLY A 132 -11.39 -6.99 -2.46
CA GLY A 132 -10.24 -7.60 -3.14
C GLY A 132 -8.90 -7.36 -2.43
N HIS A 133 -8.70 -6.19 -1.81
CA HIS A 133 -7.49 -5.88 -1.04
C HIS A 133 -7.49 -6.47 0.38
N LEU A 134 -8.67 -6.68 0.96
CA LEU A 134 -8.84 -7.23 2.32
C LEU A 134 -9.05 -8.74 2.31
N ALA A 135 -9.51 -9.31 1.20
CA ALA A 135 -9.63 -10.75 1.01
C ALA A 135 -8.25 -11.41 1.00
N VAL A 136 -8.25 -12.70 1.30
CA VAL A 136 -7.06 -13.55 1.24
C VAL A 136 -6.49 -13.49 -0.17
N LEU A 137 -5.30 -12.90 -0.33
CA LEU A 137 -4.65 -12.74 -1.65
C LEU A 137 -4.29 -14.10 -2.26
N SER A 138 -3.95 -15.06 -1.40
CA SER A 138 -3.60 -16.43 -1.80
C SER A 138 -3.62 -17.34 -0.57
N THR A 139 -4.11 -18.56 -0.76
CA THR A 139 -3.93 -19.68 0.17
C THR A 139 -3.03 -20.72 -0.50
N VAL A 140 -1.86 -20.99 0.10
CA VAL A 140 -1.02 -22.12 -0.32
C VAL A 140 -1.39 -23.33 0.52
N ASN A 141 -1.83 -24.40 -0.12
CA ASN A 141 -1.97 -25.72 0.50
C ASN A 141 -0.74 -26.54 0.11
N ILE A 142 -0.16 -27.25 1.08
CA ILE A 142 0.95 -28.17 0.82
C ILE A 142 0.41 -29.58 0.98
N ASP A 143 0.39 -30.31 -0.13
CA ASP A 143 0.13 -31.75 -0.15
C ASP A 143 1.49 -32.44 -0.29
N ALA A 144 1.88 -33.21 0.72
CA ALA A 144 3.09 -34.00 0.71
C ALA A 144 2.74 -35.49 0.89
N GLU A 145 3.42 -36.37 0.16
CA GLU A 145 3.30 -37.82 0.30
C GLU A 145 4.64 -38.37 0.80
N ILE A 146 4.68 -38.83 2.04
CA ILE A 146 5.88 -39.40 2.66
C ILE A 146 5.58 -40.85 2.99
N ALA A 147 6.40 -41.77 2.46
CA ALA A 147 6.24 -43.22 2.67
C ALA A 147 4.87 -43.80 2.28
N GLY A 148 4.17 -43.18 1.31
CA GLY A 148 2.85 -43.62 0.84
C GLY A 148 1.68 -43.12 1.70
N GLU A 149 1.95 -42.39 2.78
CA GLU A 149 0.93 -41.68 3.56
C GLU A 149 0.84 -40.23 3.07
N ARG A 150 -0.39 -39.82 2.71
CA ARG A 150 -0.66 -38.46 2.24
C ARG A 150 -0.94 -37.56 3.42
N PHE A 151 -0.14 -36.52 3.56
CA PHE A 151 -0.34 -35.47 4.56
C PHE A 151 -0.61 -34.13 3.86
N SER A 152 -1.80 -33.59 4.06
CA SER A 152 -2.21 -32.29 3.50
C SER A 152 -2.27 -31.24 4.61
N ILE A 153 -1.41 -30.23 4.55
CA ILE A 153 -1.53 -29.05 5.41
C ILE A 153 -2.40 -28.03 4.70
N HIS A 154 -3.66 -27.95 5.12
CA HIS A 154 -4.59 -26.95 4.62
C HIS A 154 -4.24 -25.58 5.21
N ARG A 155 -4.19 -24.54 4.36
CA ARG A 155 -3.85 -23.14 4.70
C ARG A 155 -2.46 -22.97 5.31
N PHE A 156 -1.46 -23.59 4.70
CA PHE A 156 -0.06 -23.43 5.14
C PHE A 156 0.40 -21.97 5.13
N LEU A 157 -0.04 -21.17 4.14
CA LEU A 157 0.16 -19.72 4.08
C LEU A 157 -1.15 -19.03 3.68
N GLU A 158 -1.76 -18.30 4.61
CA GLU A 158 -2.91 -17.41 4.36
C GLU A 158 -2.41 -15.96 4.34
N PHE A 159 -2.16 -15.41 3.14
CA PHE A 159 -1.72 -14.02 3.00
C PHE A 159 -2.94 -13.08 3.01
N LYS A 160 -3.29 -12.57 4.19
CA LYS A 160 -4.20 -11.43 4.34
C LYS A 160 -3.39 -10.15 4.44
N PHE A 161 -3.71 -9.16 3.61
CA PHE A 161 -2.97 -7.89 3.59
C PHE A 161 -2.99 -7.19 4.96
N PHE A 162 -4.16 -7.21 5.62
CA PHE A 162 -4.34 -6.61 6.94
C PHE A 162 -3.61 -7.39 8.04
N THR A 163 -3.69 -8.72 8.04
CA THR A 163 -2.97 -9.57 9.01
C THR A 163 -1.47 -9.50 8.79
N SER A 164 -1.01 -9.37 7.54
CA SER A 164 0.39 -9.11 7.24
C SER A 164 0.84 -7.76 7.80
N GLY A 165 0.03 -6.70 7.67
CA GLY A 165 0.30 -5.40 8.27
C GLY A 165 0.35 -5.45 9.80
N VAL A 166 -0.60 -6.14 10.45
CA VAL A 166 -0.63 -6.31 11.91
C VAL A 166 0.54 -7.17 12.41
N ASN A 167 0.81 -8.30 11.75
CA ASN A 167 1.96 -9.14 12.11
C ASN A 167 3.28 -8.40 11.88
N THR A 168 3.38 -7.55 10.85
CA THR A 168 4.59 -6.72 10.63
C THR A 168 4.73 -5.70 11.75
N TRP A 169 3.62 -5.16 12.26
CA TRP A 169 3.60 -4.24 13.39
C TRP A 169 4.04 -4.92 14.68
N ASP A 170 3.45 -6.07 15.00
CA ASP A 170 3.77 -6.84 16.21
C ASP A 170 5.21 -7.39 16.21
N ASN A 171 5.80 -7.55 15.03
CA ASN A 171 7.21 -7.94 14.85
C ASN A 171 8.19 -6.76 14.88
N GLY A 172 7.76 -5.55 15.26
CA GLY A 172 8.61 -4.35 15.38
C GLY A 172 8.79 -3.58 14.07
N GLY A 173 8.18 -4.02 12.97
CA GLY A 173 8.15 -3.32 11.68
C GLY A 173 7.11 -2.20 11.64
N HIS A 174 7.05 -1.36 12.66
CA HIS A 174 6.02 -0.33 12.81
C HIS A 174 5.94 0.62 11.60
N GLU A 175 7.08 1.09 11.11
CA GLU A 175 7.14 2.00 9.96
C GLU A 175 6.67 1.35 8.65
N MET A 176 7.13 0.12 8.40
CA MET A 176 6.73 -0.63 7.20
C MET A 176 5.23 -0.94 7.23
N SER A 177 4.68 -1.24 8.41
CA SER A 177 3.25 -1.46 8.60
C SER A 177 2.46 -0.19 8.33
N VAL A 178 2.91 0.97 8.83
CA VAL A 178 2.29 2.27 8.53
C VAL A 178 2.31 2.55 7.03
N PHE A 179 3.43 2.30 6.33
CA PHE A 179 3.48 2.46 4.88
C PHE A 179 2.52 1.54 4.14
N ILE A 180 2.44 0.27 4.54
CA ILE A 180 1.51 -0.71 3.97
C ILE A 180 0.06 -0.23 4.15
N PHE A 181 -0.30 0.24 5.34
CA PHE A 181 -1.64 0.77 5.62
C PHE A 181 -1.94 2.09 4.90
N VAL A 182 -0.99 3.02 4.83
CA VAL A 182 -1.17 4.32 4.19
C VAL A 182 -1.22 4.19 2.67
N PHE A 183 -0.28 3.49 2.06
CA PHE A 183 -0.21 3.41 0.59
C PHE A 183 -1.19 2.43 -0.04
N SER A 184 -1.53 1.35 0.67
CA SER A 184 -2.45 0.32 0.14
C SER A 184 -3.87 0.51 0.64
N GLY A 185 -4.03 1.05 1.85
CA GLY A 185 -5.32 1.41 2.41
C GLY A 185 -5.66 2.86 2.08
N LEU A 186 -5.08 3.82 2.78
CA LEU A 186 -5.57 5.21 2.82
C LEU A 186 -5.45 5.97 1.47
N TRP A 187 -4.37 5.74 0.72
CA TRP A 187 -3.99 6.51 -0.47
C TRP A 187 -4.96 6.40 -1.66
N PRO A 188 -5.47 5.20 -2.03
CA PRO A 188 -6.55 5.08 -3.00
C PRO A 188 -7.78 5.96 -2.69
N TYR A 189 -8.18 6.08 -1.42
CA TYR A 189 -9.36 6.87 -1.03
C TYR A 189 -9.08 8.38 -1.08
N ILE A 190 -7.89 8.82 -0.65
CA ILE A 190 -7.48 10.22 -0.79
C ILE A 190 -7.54 10.64 -2.26
N LYS A 191 -7.10 9.78 -3.19
CA LYS A 191 -7.19 10.06 -4.62
C LYS A 191 -8.62 10.20 -5.12
N ILE A 192 -9.57 9.41 -4.64
CA ILE A 192 -10.97 9.47 -5.06
C ILE A 192 -11.68 10.73 -4.55
N VAL A 193 -11.27 11.26 -3.38
CA VAL A 193 -11.88 12.45 -2.78
C VAL A 193 -11.21 13.74 -3.29
N ALA A 194 -9.93 13.70 -3.65
CA ALA A 194 -9.17 14.86 -4.12
C ALA A 194 -9.23 15.10 -5.64
N LEU A 195 -9.78 14.15 -6.42
CA LEU A 195 -10.12 14.28 -7.85
C LEU A 195 -11.61 14.56 -8.01
#